data_AF-A0A9E3MUL4-F1
#
_entry.id   AF-A0A9E3MUL4-F1
#
_cell.length_a   1.000
_cell.length_b   1.000
_cell.length_c   1.000
_cell.angle_alpha   90.00
_cell.angle_beta   90.00
_cell.angle_gamma   90.00
#
_symmetry.space_group_name_H-M   'P 1'
#
loop_
_entity.id
_entity.type
_entity.pdbx_description
1 polymer ?
#
loop_
_entity_poly.entity_id
_entity_poly.type
_entity_poly.pdbx_seq_one_letter_code
_entity_poly.pdbx_strand_id
1 'polypeptide(L)' 'MSLVELIGQADERGLAVSGLACLDRCVPLLGGDDEVLRPLWAGLADDAGAAEWGERLEQVRGKLGGQFGAA' A
#
# COMPACT_ATOMS: atom_id res chain seq x y z
N MET A 1 15.37 15.84 16.18
CA MET A 1 15.14 15.01 15.00
C MET A 1 13.64 14.87 14.82
N SER A 2 13.11 15.35 13.70
CA SER A 2 11.70 15.29 13.34
C SER A 2 11.37 13.97 12.62
N LEU A 3 10.08 13.62 12.58
CA LEU A 3 9.61 12.46 11.82
C LEU A 3 10.02 12.52 10.34
N VAL A 4 10.00 13.72 9.74
CA VAL A 4 10.40 13.94 8.34
C VAL A 4 11.86 13.56 8.12
N GLU A 5 12.75 13.93 9.06
CA GLU A 5 14.16 13.58 8.98
C GLU A 5 14.39 12.07 9.13
N LEU A 6 13.60 11.39 9.96
CA LEU A 6 13.68 9.93 10.12
C LEU A 6 13.16 9.19 8.88
N ILE A 7 12.07 9.67 8.26
CA ILE A 7 11.54 9.09 7.02
C ILE A 7 12.55 9.25 5.88
N GLY A 8 13.22 10.41 5.78
CA GLY A 8 14.24 10.64 4.75
C GLY A 8 15.48 9.74 4.86
N GLN A 9 15.69 9.09 6.00
CA GLN A 9 16.79 8.15 6.24
C GLN A 9 16.38 6.68 6.01
N ALA A 10 15.09 6.39 5.92
CA ALA A 10 14.59 5.04 5.77
C ALA A 10 14.71 4.55 4.33
N ASP A 11 14.96 3.26 4.18
CA ASP A 11 14.94 2.58 2.88
C ASP A 11 13.53 2.59 2.26
N GLU A 12 13.46 2.78 0.94
CA GLU A 12 12.20 2.92 0.20
C GLU A 12 11.32 1.67 0.30
N ARG A 13 11.92 0.48 0.21
CA ARG A 13 11.22 -0.79 0.31
C ARG A 13 10.76 -1.03 1.74
N GLY A 14 11.59 -0.70 2.74
CA GLY A 14 11.22 -0.75 4.15
C GLY A 14 10.00 0.13 4.48
N LEU A 15 9.95 1.35 3.93
CA LEU A 15 8.80 2.24 4.07
C LEU A 15 7.55 1.68 3.39
N ALA A 16 7.68 1.16 2.18
CA ALA A 16 6.56 0.57 1.44
C ALA A 16 5.96 -0.64 2.17
N VAL A 17 6.80 -1.56 2.68
CA VAL A 17 6.37 -2.71 3.50
C VAL A 17 5.62 -2.23 4.75
N SER A 18 6.18 -1.23 5.45
CA SER A 18 5.57 -0.71 6.69
C SER A 18 4.22 -0.06 6.43
N GLY A 19 4.11 0.75 5.36
CA GLY A 19 2.86 1.35 4.94
C GLY A 19 1.81 0.31 4.54
N LEU A 20 2.21 -0.72 3.81
CA LEU A 20 1.31 -1.78 3.37
C LEU A 20 0.81 -2.63 4.55
N ALA A 21 1.67 -2.95 5.52
CA ALA A 21 1.27 -3.63 6.76
C ALA A 21 0.26 -2.82 7.59
N CYS A 22 0.41 -1.50 7.62
CA CYS A 22 -0.58 -0.61 8.26
C CYS A 22 -1.94 -0.70 7.55
N LEU A 23 -1.94 -0.64 6.21
CA LEU A 23 -3.17 -0.74 5.42
C LEU A 23 -3.82 -2.12 5.54
N ASP A 24 -3.06 -3.20 5.57
CA ASP A 24 -3.54 -4.58 5.77
C ASP A 24 -4.37 -4.71 7.05
N ARG A 25 -3.97 -3.96 8.09
CA ARG A 25 -4.72 -3.90 9.35
C ARG A 25 -5.95 -3.00 9.27
N CYS A 26 -5.88 -1.88 8.55
CA CYS A 26 -6.91 -0.85 8.56
C CYS A 26 -8.05 -1.10 7.55
N VAL A 27 -7.74 -1.61 6.35
CA VAL A 27 -8.72 -1.82 5.28
C VAL A 27 -9.89 -2.72 5.71
N PRO A 28 -9.67 -3.88 6.37
CA PRO A 28 -10.77 -4.72 6.85
C PRO A 28 -11.67 -4.01 7.87
N LEU A 29 -11.08 -3.19 8.74
CA LEU A 29 -11.80 -2.44 9.76
C LEU A 29 -12.70 -1.35 9.17
N LEU A 30 -12.40 -0.90 7.95
CA LEU A 30 -13.18 0.09 7.22
C LEU A 30 -14.19 -0.56 6.25
N GLY A 31 -14.31 -1.89 6.24
CA GLY A 31 -15.21 -2.63 5.36
C GLY A 31 -14.66 -2.91 3.96
N GLY A 32 -13.36 -2.72 3.75
CA GLY A 32 -12.69 -3.13 2.52
C GLY A 32 -12.31 -4.61 2.52
N ASP A 33 -12.04 -5.15 1.34
CA ASP A 33 -11.63 -6.54 1.11
C ASP A 33 -10.19 -6.80 1.63
N ASP A 34 -10.04 -7.80 2.49
CA ASP A 34 -8.77 -8.26 3.09
C ASP A 34 -7.69 -8.60 2.04
N GLU A 35 -8.09 -9.00 0.83
CA GLU A 35 -7.17 -9.41 -0.23
C GLU A 35 -6.85 -8.29 -1.23
N VAL A 36 -7.44 -7.10 -1.07
CA VAL A 36 -7.28 -5.99 -2.02
C VAL A 36 -5.83 -5.52 -2.17
N LEU A 37 -5.01 -5.71 -1.14
CA LEU A 37 -3.61 -5.29 -1.08
C LEU A 37 -2.62 -6.36 -1.59
N ARG A 38 -3.06 -7.60 -1.84
CA ARG A 38 -2.19 -8.70 -2.29
C ARG A 38 -1.34 -8.38 -3.52
N PRO A 39 -1.83 -7.65 -4.54
CA PRO A 39 -0.99 -7.30 -5.68
C PRO A 39 0.22 -6.44 -5.29
N LEU A 40 0.09 -5.54 -4.31
CA LEU A 40 1.20 -4.72 -3.82
C LEU A 40 2.19 -5.55 -3.01
N TRP A 41 1.71 -6.49 -2.20
CA TRP A 41 2.58 -7.45 -1.49
C TRP A 41 3.40 -8.30 -2.46
N ALA A 42 2.78 -8.79 -3.54
CA ALA A 42 3.48 -9.51 -4.59
C ALA A 42 4.55 -8.64 -5.26
N GLY A 43 4.24 -7.37 -5.57
CA GLY A 43 5.22 -6.45 -6.13
C GLY A 43 6.43 -6.20 -5.23
N LEU A 44 6.24 -6.14 -3.91
CA LEU A 44 7.35 -6.05 -2.96
C LEU A 44 8.12 -7.35 -2.85
N ALA A 45 7.49 -8.51 -2.99
CA ALA A 45 8.16 -9.80 -2.95
C ALA A 45 9.01 -10.03 -4.21
N ASP A 46 8.47 -9.66 -5.37
CA ASP A 46 9.07 -9.88 -6.69
C ASP A 46 10.07 -8.78 -7.11
N ASP A 47 10.30 -7.78 -6.24
CA ASP A 47 11.15 -6.61 -6.51
C ASP A 47 10.72 -5.85 -7.78
N ALA A 48 9.42 -5.64 -7.90
CA ALA A 48 8.80 -5.01 -9.06
C ALA A 48 9.33 -3.59 -9.28
N GLY A 49 9.61 -3.26 -10.55
CA GLY A 49 10.07 -1.93 -10.91
C GLY A 49 9.01 -0.84 -10.65
N ALA A 50 9.44 0.41 -10.55
CA ALA A 50 8.59 1.55 -10.22
C ALA A 50 7.33 1.70 -11.11
N ALA A 51 7.43 1.35 -12.40
CA ALA A 51 6.29 1.40 -13.33
C ALA A 51 5.21 0.37 -12.98
N GLU A 52 5.63 -0.88 -12.73
CA GLU A 52 4.75 -1.98 -12.34
C GLU A 52 4.13 -1.74 -10.95
N TRP A 53 4.91 -1.17 -10.03
CA TRP A 53 4.42 -0.68 -8.75
C TRP A 53 3.30 0.36 -8.92
N GLY A 54 3.52 1.37 -9.77
CA GLY A 54 2.54 2.41 -10.07
C GLY A 54 1.24 1.85 -10.64
N GLU A 55 1.32 0.89 -11.56
CA GLU A 55 0.15 0.23 -12.13
C GLU A 55 -0.66 -0.53 -11.06
N ARG A 56 0.01 -1.34 -10.23
CA ARG A 56 -0.64 -2.07 -9.13
C ARG A 56 -1.29 -1.12 -8.13
N LEU A 57 -0.63 0.00 -7.82
CA LEU A 57 -1.17 1.01 -6.91
C LEU A 57 -2.47 1.62 -7.43
N GLU A 58 -2.52 1.99 -8.72
CA GLU A 58 -3.74 2.51 -9.34
C GLU A 58 -4.88 1.47 -9.33
N GLN A 59 -4.57 0.20 -9.59
CA GLN A 59 -5.56 -0.88 -9.52
C GLN A 59 -6.15 -1.02 -8.09
N VAL A 60 -5.30 -1.00 -7.06
CA VAL A 60 -5.74 -1.06 -5.66
C VAL A 60 -6.58 0.15 -5.29
N ARG A 61 -6.15 1.36 -5.68
CA ARG A 61 -6.89 2.61 -5.44
C ARG A 61 -8.29 2.57 -6.09
N GLY A 62 -8.39 2.06 -7.31
CA GLY A 62 -9.67 1.90 -8.00
C GLY A 62 -10.61 0.94 -7.26
N LYS A 63 -10.08 -0.19 -6.78
CA LYS A 63 -10.85 -1.16 -5.99
C LYS A 63 -11.34 -0.56 -4.67
N LEU A 64 -10.46 0.11 -3.92
CA LEU A 64 -10.80 0.73 -2.63
C LEU A 64 -11.79 1.90 -2.80
N GLY A 65 -11.62 2.73 -3.83
CA GLY A 65 -12.55 3.83 -4.12
C GLY A 65 -13.97 3.36 -4.41
N GLY A 66 -14.13 2.18 -5.01
CA GLY A 66 -15.43 1.53 -5.19
C GLY A 66 -16.01 0.94 -3.89
N GLN A 67 -15.17 0.58 -2.92
CA GLN A 67 -15.57 -0.03 -1.65
C GLN A 67 -15.95 1.02 -0.60
N PHE A 68 -15.26 2.17 -0.59
CA PHE A 68 -15.50 3.28 0.34
C PHE A 68 -16.40 4.38 -0.25
N GLY A 69 -16.91 4.20 -1.47
CA GLY A 69 -17.67 5.19 -2.24
C GLY A 69 -19.19 5.12 -2.13
N ALA A 70 -19.74 4.34 -1.19
CA ALA A 70 -21.18 4.29 -0.91
C ALA A 70 -21.50 5.01 0.41
N ALA A 71 -21.49 6.34 0.38
CA ALA A 71 -22.10 7.19 1.40
C ALA A 71 -22.89 8.31 0.73
#